data_AF-H8H3W3-F1
#
_entry.id   AF-H8H3W3-F1
#
_cell.length_a   1.000
_cell.length_b   1.000
_cell.length_c   1.000
_cell.angle_alpha   90.00
_cell.angle_beta   90.00
_cell.angle_gamma   90.00
#
_symmetry.space_group_name_H-M   'P 1'
#
loop_
_entity.id
_entity.type
_entity.pdbx_description
1 polymer ?
#
loop_
_entity_poly.entity_id
_entity_poly.type
_entity_poly.pdbx_seq_one_letter_code
_entity_poly.pdbx_strand_id
1 'polypeptide(L)'
;MQIPGLEQVLKFIEAARQHPLQSTGASAVDFSENLYNVIGSTDDPKRIPDHKNEDWKPLFISVTGITDAQCYVTNDPPEKSSTHPQFIVGGHMTTDSNGYVKDGGTCYLMPLCKLHNSHDGIAFEHTKKRMLKLTGYMKGELLATFQMRMPNENPYAILYFSESEQTWKVEDYTEKHLDKWESGLVGQETPKIYIAIQRIKSSTSLLHEVVSIRLPKVLNL
;
A
#
# COMPACT_ATOMS: atom_id res chain seq x y z
N MET A 1 -22.98 7.54 2.55
CA MET A 1 -21.78 7.28 3.37
C MET A 1 -20.61 7.15 2.41
N GLN A 2 -19.57 7.97 2.57
CA GLN A 2 -18.37 7.90 1.72
C GLN A 2 -17.38 6.96 2.41
N ILE A 3 -17.00 5.88 1.73
CA ILE A 3 -16.04 4.90 2.27
C ILE A 3 -14.64 5.33 1.82
N PRO A 4 -13.73 5.70 2.74
CA PRO A 4 -12.37 6.09 2.39
C PRO A 4 -11.67 4.99 1.60
N GLY A 5 -10.92 5.34 0.56
CA GLY A 5 -10.16 4.35 -0.21
C GLY A 5 -11.01 3.43 -1.12
N LEU A 6 -12.34 3.58 -1.17
CA LEU A 6 -13.19 2.68 -1.94
C LEU A 6 -12.83 2.67 -3.44
N GLU A 7 -12.51 3.82 -4.03
CA GLU A 7 -12.13 3.89 -5.44
C GLU A 7 -10.86 3.06 -5.74
N GLN A 8 -9.88 3.12 -4.84
CA GLN A 8 -8.64 2.34 -4.92
C GLN A 8 -8.94 0.84 -4.81
N VAL A 9 -9.85 0.46 -3.91
CA VAL A 9 -10.31 -0.93 -3.78
C VAL A 9 -11.05 -1.40 -5.03
N LEU A 10 -11.90 -0.56 -5.64
CA LEU A 10 -12.57 -0.91 -6.90
C LEU A 10 -11.57 -1.12 -8.04
N LYS A 11 -10.56 -0.24 -8.18
CA LYS A 11 -9.47 -0.42 -9.15
C LYS A 11 -8.68 -1.70 -8.91
N PHE A 12 -8.44 -2.04 -7.64
CA PHE A 12 -7.82 -3.30 -7.26
C PHE A 12 -8.67 -4.51 -7.71
N ILE A 13 -9.99 -4.48 -7.48
CA ILE A 13 -10.91 -5.53 -7.95
C ILE A 13 -10.89 -5.64 -9.47
N GLU A 14 -10.94 -4.52 -10.19
CA GLU A 14 -10.91 -4.49 -11.65
C GLU A 14 -9.63 -5.13 -12.19
N ALA A 15 -8.47 -4.78 -11.63
CA ALA A 15 -7.21 -5.40 -11.99
C ALA A 15 -7.21 -6.91 -11.73
N ALA A 16 -7.75 -7.33 -10.58
CA ALA A 16 -7.83 -8.73 -10.17
C ALA A 16 -8.75 -9.58 -11.06
N ARG A 17 -9.78 -8.97 -11.65
CA ARG A 17 -10.70 -9.64 -12.60
C ARG A 17 -10.04 -9.91 -13.95
N GLN A 18 -9.03 -9.12 -14.33
CA GLN A 18 -8.36 -9.26 -15.62
C GLN A 18 -7.27 -10.34 -15.57
N HIS A 19 -6.48 -10.38 -14.49
CA HIS A 19 -5.36 -11.30 -14.35
C HIS A 19 -5.11 -11.65 -12.86
N PRO A 20 -4.50 -12.81 -12.56
CA PRO A 20 -4.00 -13.10 -11.22
C PRO A 20 -3.03 -11.99 -10.75
N LEU A 21 -3.21 -11.53 -9.52
CA LEU A 21 -2.41 -10.46 -8.94
C LEU A 21 -1.07 -11.01 -8.46
N GLN A 22 0.01 -10.29 -8.72
CA GLN A 22 1.34 -10.67 -8.22
C GLN A 22 1.40 -10.51 -6.69
N SER A 23 2.18 -11.36 -6.02
CA SER A 23 2.49 -11.14 -4.60
C SER A 23 3.31 -9.86 -4.40
N THR A 24 3.02 -9.17 -3.30
CA THR A 24 3.78 -8.00 -2.88
C THR A 24 4.96 -8.40 -2.01
N GLY A 25 5.93 -7.51 -1.87
CA GLY A 25 7.08 -7.74 -1.01
C GLY A 25 7.61 -6.44 -0.45
N ALA A 26 8.07 -6.48 0.79
CA ALA A 26 8.61 -5.33 1.51
C ALA A 26 9.97 -5.74 2.10
N SER A 27 11.04 -5.03 1.72
CA SER A 27 12.40 -5.33 2.20
C SER A 27 13.21 -4.06 2.36
N ALA A 28 14.08 -4.03 3.37
CA ALA A 28 15.02 -2.93 3.53
C ALA A 28 16.20 -3.10 2.55
N VAL A 29 16.58 -2.03 1.88
CA VAL A 29 17.69 -2.00 0.93
C VAL A 29 18.57 -0.79 1.19
N ASP A 30 19.87 -0.92 0.93
CA ASP A 30 20.75 0.25 0.82
C ASP A 30 20.80 0.68 -0.64
N PHE A 31 20.28 1.85 -0.94
CA PHE A 31 20.03 2.34 -2.29
C PHE A 31 21.03 3.44 -2.67
N SER A 32 21.55 3.40 -3.90
CA SER A 32 22.56 4.34 -4.42
C SER A 32 22.32 4.68 -5.89
N GLU A 33 21.20 5.32 -6.20
CA GLU A 33 20.89 5.86 -7.54
C GLU A 33 19.98 7.09 -7.40
N ASN A 34 19.60 7.68 -8.52
CA ASN A 34 18.58 8.73 -8.55
C ASN A 34 17.18 8.14 -8.40
N LEU A 35 16.36 8.81 -7.60
CA LEU A 35 14.93 8.53 -7.47
C LEU A 35 14.08 9.73 -7.86
N TYR A 36 12.87 9.44 -8.32
CA TYR A 36 11.86 10.40 -8.75
C TYR A 36 10.53 10.05 -8.08
N ASN A 37 9.71 11.06 -7.77
CA ASN A 37 8.36 10.82 -7.26
C ASN A 37 7.54 10.02 -8.29
N VAL A 38 6.79 9.04 -7.82
CA VAL A 38 5.84 8.29 -8.66
C VAL A 38 4.68 9.20 -9.04
N ILE A 39 4.49 9.47 -10.34
CA ILE A 39 3.39 10.31 -10.84
C ILE A 39 2.07 9.69 -10.43
N GLY A 40 1.17 10.50 -9.87
CA GLY A 40 -0.13 10.02 -9.40
C GLY A 40 -0.07 9.15 -8.15
N SER A 41 1.11 9.04 -7.52
CA SER A 41 1.15 8.91 -6.07
C SER A 41 0.60 10.21 -5.51
N THR A 42 -0.71 10.28 -5.31
CA THR A 42 -1.34 11.45 -4.71
C THR A 42 -0.76 11.68 -3.32
N ASP A 43 -0.91 12.91 -2.80
CA ASP A 43 -0.81 13.19 -1.35
C ASP A 43 -1.35 11.99 -0.55
N ASP A 44 -0.57 11.49 0.42
CA ASP A 44 -1.02 10.43 1.33
C ASP A 44 -2.44 10.74 1.82
N PRO A 45 -3.37 9.77 1.83
CA PRO A 45 -4.75 10.04 2.18
C PRO A 45 -4.81 10.73 3.56
N LYS A 46 -5.33 11.95 3.56
CA LYS A 46 -5.43 12.81 4.74
C LYS A 46 -6.59 12.32 5.60
N ARG A 47 -6.29 11.36 6.50
CA ARG A 47 -7.08 10.84 7.62
C ARG A 47 -7.97 9.63 7.33
N ILE A 48 -7.81 8.64 8.20
CA ILE A 48 -8.76 7.57 8.52
C ILE A 48 -9.38 7.96 9.89
N PRO A 49 -10.71 8.03 10.05
CA PRO A 49 -11.33 8.22 11.35
C PRO A 49 -11.00 7.03 12.28
N ASP A 50 -10.80 7.28 13.57
CA ASP A 50 -10.56 6.30 14.64
C ASP A 50 -9.24 5.49 14.65
N HIS A 51 -8.36 5.64 13.65
CA HIS A 51 -6.97 5.14 13.71
C HIS A 51 -5.94 6.26 13.52
N LYS A 52 -5.42 6.79 14.63
CA LYS A 52 -4.16 7.54 14.58
C LYS A 52 -3.00 6.55 14.37
N ASN A 53 -2.35 6.65 13.21
CA ASN A 53 -0.99 6.15 12.90
C ASN A 53 -0.83 4.71 12.36
N GLU A 54 -1.68 4.21 11.47
CA GLU A 54 -1.36 3.01 10.67
C GLU A 54 -1.37 3.29 9.16
N ASP A 55 -0.20 3.73 8.68
CA ASP A 55 0.11 4.17 7.29
C ASP A 55 1.35 3.43 6.74
N TRP A 56 1.84 3.78 5.55
CA TRP A 56 3.12 3.30 4.99
C TRP A 56 4.33 3.52 5.92
N LYS A 57 4.24 4.46 6.87
CA LYS A 57 5.29 4.79 7.84
C LYS A 57 5.54 3.69 8.86
N PRO A 58 4.53 3.15 9.57
CA PRO A 58 4.71 1.93 10.36
C PRO A 58 5.35 0.76 9.59
N LEU A 59 4.96 0.51 8.33
CA LEU A 59 5.60 -0.52 7.50
C LEU A 59 7.08 -0.17 7.22
N PHE A 60 7.38 1.09 6.91
CA PHE A 60 8.75 1.56 6.76
C PHE A 60 9.57 1.35 8.04
N ILE A 61 9.04 1.78 9.20
CA ILE A 61 9.71 1.64 10.49
C ILE A 61 9.95 0.17 10.82
N SER A 62 8.95 -0.69 10.67
CA SER A 62 9.05 -2.12 11.03
C SER A 62 10.08 -2.87 10.17
N VAL A 63 10.18 -2.53 8.88
CA VAL A 63 11.09 -3.20 7.94
C VAL A 63 12.51 -2.59 7.98
N THR A 64 12.63 -1.28 8.13
CA THR A 64 13.93 -0.59 8.05
C THR A 64 14.61 -0.32 9.39
N GLY A 65 13.83 -0.25 10.48
CA GLY A 65 14.29 0.14 11.82
C GLY A 65 14.48 1.64 12.03
N ILE A 66 14.10 2.49 11.07
CA ILE A 66 14.37 3.93 11.09
C ILE A 66 13.17 4.68 11.69
N THR A 67 13.34 5.25 12.89
CA THR A 67 12.26 5.93 13.63
C THR A 67 12.27 7.45 13.52
N ASP A 68 13.46 8.07 13.37
CA ASP A 68 13.64 9.52 13.50
C ASP A 68 14.53 10.09 12.38
N ALA A 69 14.25 9.72 11.14
CA ALA A 69 14.98 10.23 9.99
C ALA A 69 14.58 11.67 9.62
N GLN A 70 15.57 12.45 9.19
CA GLN A 70 15.38 13.68 8.44
C GLN A 70 15.03 13.35 6.97
N CYS A 71 14.55 14.34 6.22
CA CYS A 71 14.37 14.22 4.77
C CYS A 71 15.67 13.75 4.10
N TYR A 72 15.57 12.79 3.18
CA TYR A 72 16.73 12.24 2.46
C TYR A 72 17.18 13.10 1.28
N VAL A 73 16.38 14.07 0.87
CA VAL A 73 16.71 15.01 -0.22
C VAL A 73 17.66 16.08 0.30
N THR A 74 18.82 16.18 -0.34
CA THR A 74 19.90 17.12 0.05
C THR A 74 20.30 18.07 -1.08
N ASN A 75 19.95 17.74 -2.32
CA ASN A 75 20.31 18.47 -3.53
C ASN A 75 19.29 19.53 -3.96
N ASP A 76 18.17 19.67 -3.24
CA ASP A 76 17.10 20.64 -3.51
C ASP A 76 16.67 21.33 -2.20
N PRO A 77 17.47 22.24 -1.62
CA PRO A 77 17.13 22.86 -0.34
C PRO A 77 15.94 23.83 -0.48
N PRO A 78 15.05 23.94 0.52
CA PRO A 78 13.94 24.89 0.49
C PRO A 78 14.42 26.35 0.39
N GLU A 79 13.72 27.17 -0.40
CA GLU A 79 13.93 28.62 -0.45
C GLU A 79 13.53 29.28 0.89
N LYS A 80 14.49 29.39 1.82
CA LYS A 80 14.44 30.07 3.13
C LYS A 80 13.65 29.36 4.26
N SER A 81 14.34 29.16 5.38
CA SER A 81 13.82 28.94 6.75
C SER A 81 12.73 27.88 6.98
N SER A 82 12.50 26.96 6.05
CA SER A 82 11.72 25.76 6.36
C SER A 82 12.59 24.83 7.19
N THR A 83 12.29 24.72 8.48
CA THR A 83 12.87 23.66 9.27
C THR A 83 12.40 22.32 8.68
N HIS A 84 13.27 21.31 8.69
CA HIS A 84 12.98 19.94 8.24
C HIS A 84 12.39 19.01 9.34
N PRO A 85 11.78 19.47 10.46
CA PRO A 85 11.55 18.57 11.56
C PRO A 85 10.37 17.68 11.21
N GLN A 86 10.65 16.38 11.32
CA GLN A 86 9.72 15.28 11.27
C GLN A 86 9.32 14.88 9.85
N PHE A 87 9.86 13.73 9.45
CA PHE A 87 9.41 12.97 8.30
C PHE A 87 7.87 12.85 8.32
N ILE A 88 7.28 13.36 7.26
CA ILE A 88 5.95 12.93 6.85
C ILE A 88 6.20 11.63 6.08
N VAL A 89 5.28 10.69 6.19
CA VAL A 89 5.31 9.45 5.43
C VAL A 89 5.60 9.82 3.96
N GLY A 90 6.75 9.41 3.41
CA GLY A 90 6.89 8.16 2.69
C GLY A 90 6.35 8.27 1.25
N GLY A 91 6.79 9.27 0.48
CA GLY A 91 6.47 9.33 -0.95
C GLY A 91 6.91 8.05 -1.67
N HIS A 92 6.06 7.56 -2.58
CA HIS A 92 6.42 6.46 -3.46
C HIS A 92 7.44 6.98 -4.49
N MET A 93 8.58 6.31 -4.56
CA MET A 93 9.72 6.69 -5.40
C MET A 93 10.01 5.62 -6.45
N THR A 94 10.47 6.04 -7.62
CA THR A 94 10.89 5.15 -8.72
C THR A 94 12.23 5.60 -9.30
N THR A 95 12.94 4.68 -9.96
CA THR A 95 14.13 5.00 -10.75
C THR A 95 13.79 5.52 -12.15
N ASP A 96 12.53 5.37 -12.59
CA ASP A 96 12.06 5.92 -13.86
C ASP A 96 11.93 7.44 -13.75
N SER A 97 12.65 8.17 -14.60
CA SER A 97 12.63 9.65 -14.62
C SER A 97 11.27 10.24 -14.94
N ASN A 98 10.37 9.46 -15.56
CA ASN A 98 8.99 9.87 -15.83
C ASN A 98 8.06 9.58 -14.64
N GLY A 99 8.58 9.13 -13.50
CA GLY A 99 7.79 8.80 -12.32
C GLY A 99 6.81 7.63 -12.54
N TYR A 100 7.04 6.81 -13.57
CA TYR A 100 6.17 5.68 -13.87
C TYR A 100 6.59 4.43 -13.06
N VAL A 101 5.59 3.68 -12.60
CA VAL A 101 5.75 2.32 -12.07
C VAL A 101 4.69 1.47 -12.73
N LYS A 102 5.12 0.44 -13.46
CA LYS A 102 4.22 -0.57 -14.01
C LYS A 102 3.53 -1.34 -12.89
N ASP A 103 2.33 -1.83 -13.13
CA ASP A 103 1.65 -2.73 -12.18
C ASP A 103 2.47 -4.00 -11.94
N GLY A 104 2.59 -4.39 -10.67
CA GLY A 104 3.51 -5.44 -10.23
C GLY A 104 4.97 -4.99 -10.12
N GLY A 105 5.25 -3.70 -10.37
CA GLY A 105 6.57 -3.12 -10.42
C GLY A 105 7.26 -2.98 -9.06
N THR A 106 8.42 -2.33 -9.10
CA THR A 106 9.16 -1.95 -7.89
C THR A 106 8.94 -0.47 -7.61
N CYS A 107 8.72 -0.16 -6.34
CA CYS A 107 8.68 1.19 -5.81
C CYS A 107 9.55 1.25 -4.55
N TYR A 108 9.98 2.43 -4.17
CA TYR A 108 10.73 2.66 -2.93
C TYR A 108 9.99 3.64 -2.04
N LEU A 109 10.09 3.45 -0.73
CA LEU A 109 9.68 4.43 0.28
C LEU A 109 10.91 4.90 1.04
N MET A 110 11.01 6.21 1.20
CA MET A 110 12.08 6.86 1.94
C MET A 110 11.55 8.01 2.80
N PRO A 111 12.31 8.44 3.82
CA PRO A 111 12.00 9.65 4.56
C PRO A 111 12.02 10.88 3.64
N LEU A 112 10.85 11.51 3.49
CA LEU A 112 10.65 12.66 2.62
C LEU A 112 9.86 13.73 3.38
N CYS A 113 10.20 15.01 3.19
CA CYS A 113 9.37 16.08 3.73
C CYS A 113 8.23 16.42 2.75
N LYS A 114 7.21 17.14 3.24
CA LYS A 114 6.05 17.53 2.43
C LYS A 114 6.41 18.29 1.15
N LEU A 115 7.44 19.14 1.21
CA LEU A 115 7.88 19.91 0.06
C LEU A 115 8.38 18.98 -1.05
N HIS A 116 9.37 18.13 -0.75
CA HIS A 116 9.97 17.22 -1.72
C HIS A 116 9.01 16.15 -2.23
N ASN A 117 8.01 15.78 -1.43
CA ASN A 117 6.92 14.91 -1.87
C ASN A 117 6.04 15.51 -2.96
N SER A 118 6.11 16.83 -3.19
CA SER A 118 5.34 17.52 -4.23
C SER A 118 6.15 17.87 -5.49
N HIS A 119 7.43 17.50 -5.53
CA HIS A 119 8.36 17.86 -6.61
C HIS A 119 8.47 16.74 -7.66
N ASP A 120 7.44 16.59 -8.48
CA ASP A 120 7.41 15.59 -9.55
C ASP A 120 8.46 15.89 -10.64
N GLY A 121 9.06 14.82 -11.19
CA GLY A 121 10.04 14.92 -12.28
C GLY A 121 11.44 15.43 -11.87
N ILE A 122 11.66 15.72 -10.59
CA ILE A 122 12.97 16.11 -10.07
C ILE A 122 13.73 14.86 -9.62
N ALA A 123 15.02 14.78 -9.99
CA ALA A 123 15.92 13.73 -9.54
C ALA A 123 16.40 14.01 -8.11
N PHE A 124 16.18 13.05 -7.21
CA PHE A 124 16.79 13.03 -5.88
C PHE A 124 17.96 12.06 -5.88
N GLU A 125 19.16 12.60 -5.72
CA GLU A 125 20.38 11.80 -5.70
C GLU A 125 20.57 11.15 -4.33
N HIS A 126 20.83 9.84 -4.33
CA HIS A 126 21.07 9.09 -3.11
C HIS A 126 22.36 8.29 -3.20
N THR A 127 23.12 8.29 -2.10
CA THR A 127 24.28 7.42 -1.92
C THR A 127 24.11 6.66 -0.61
N LYS A 128 24.05 5.33 -0.70
CA LYS A 128 23.97 4.37 0.42
C LYS A 128 22.93 4.77 1.47
N LYS A 129 21.72 5.13 1.03
CA LYS A 129 20.60 5.44 1.92
C LYS A 129 19.73 4.22 2.11
N ARG A 130 19.38 3.92 3.35
CA ARG A 130 18.52 2.78 3.67
C ARG A 130 17.06 3.12 3.41
N MET A 131 16.41 2.33 2.56
CA MET A 131 15.05 2.56 2.09
C MET A 131 14.21 1.29 2.20
N LEU A 132 12.90 1.44 2.12
CA LEU A 132 11.98 0.32 1.97
C LEU A 132 11.71 0.09 0.49
N LYS A 133 12.16 -1.05 -0.04
CA LYS A 133 11.80 -1.52 -1.37
C LYS A 133 10.47 -2.28 -1.31
N LEU A 134 9.52 -1.83 -2.11
CA LEU A 134 8.23 -2.46 -2.36
C LEU A 134 8.26 -3.16 -3.72
N THR A 135 7.86 -4.42 -3.79
CA THR A 135 7.67 -5.17 -5.05
C THR A 135 6.21 -5.56 -5.22
N GLY A 136 5.78 -5.80 -6.46
CA GLY A 136 4.38 -6.13 -6.73
C GLY A 136 3.44 -4.93 -6.62
N TYR A 137 3.98 -3.71 -6.52
CA TYR A 137 3.23 -2.48 -6.29
C TYR A 137 2.25 -2.18 -7.43
N MET A 138 1.06 -1.69 -7.09
CA MET A 138 0.10 -1.13 -8.04
C MET A 138 -0.05 0.37 -7.80
N LYS A 139 -0.13 1.15 -8.88
CA LYS A 139 -0.20 2.60 -8.77
C LYS A 139 -1.48 3.03 -8.04
N GLY A 140 -1.31 3.82 -6.97
CA GLY A 140 -2.43 4.34 -6.16
C GLY A 140 -3.10 3.27 -5.29
N GLU A 141 -2.43 2.14 -5.07
CA GLU A 141 -2.91 1.07 -4.19
C GLU A 141 -2.95 1.50 -2.71
N LEU A 142 -3.94 1.00 -1.97
CA LEU A 142 -3.97 1.16 -0.51
C LEU A 142 -2.95 0.23 0.16
N LEU A 143 -2.45 0.63 1.33
CA LEU A 143 -1.63 -0.25 2.16
C LEU A 143 -2.33 -1.60 2.43
N ALA A 144 -3.65 -1.58 2.68
CA ALA A 144 -4.41 -2.80 2.95
C ALA A 144 -4.44 -3.76 1.75
N THR A 145 -4.64 -3.27 0.53
CA THR A 145 -4.55 -4.11 -0.69
C THR A 145 -3.14 -4.63 -0.92
N PHE A 146 -2.11 -3.85 -0.57
CA PHE A 146 -0.72 -4.29 -0.63
C PHE A 146 -0.43 -5.39 0.39
N GLN A 147 -0.85 -5.22 1.64
CA GLN A 147 -0.67 -6.18 2.73
C GLN A 147 -1.40 -7.49 2.47
N MET A 148 -2.61 -7.43 1.93
CA MET A 148 -3.39 -8.61 1.59
C MET A 148 -2.60 -9.55 0.65
N ARG A 149 -1.77 -9.00 -0.24
CA ARG A 149 -0.97 -9.74 -1.22
C ARG A 149 0.43 -10.14 -0.74
N MET A 150 0.78 -9.86 0.51
CA MET A 150 2.08 -10.28 1.05
C MET A 150 2.10 -11.81 1.24
N PRO A 151 3.29 -12.45 1.13
CA PRO A 151 3.45 -13.85 1.42
C PRO A 151 3.02 -14.18 2.84
N ASN A 152 2.18 -15.20 2.99
CA ASN A 152 1.74 -15.75 4.27
C ASN A 152 1.59 -17.27 4.14
N GLU A 153 1.75 -18.00 5.25
CA GLU A 153 1.51 -19.44 5.32
C GLU A 153 0.03 -19.79 5.11
N ASN A 154 -0.86 -18.86 5.49
CA ASN A 154 -2.30 -18.97 5.27
C ASN A 154 -2.64 -18.81 3.78
N PRO A 155 -3.36 -19.78 3.16
CA PRO A 155 -3.69 -19.75 1.75
C PRO A 155 -4.75 -18.72 1.37
N TYR A 156 -5.43 -18.07 2.32
CA TYR A 156 -6.45 -17.06 2.02
C TYR A 156 -6.19 -15.77 2.80
N ALA A 157 -6.59 -14.66 2.21
CA ALA A 157 -6.67 -13.36 2.88
C ALA A 157 -7.98 -12.65 2.53
N ILE A 158 -8.51 -11.90 3.49
CA ILE A 158 -9.73 -11.12 3.33
C ILE A 158 -9.41 -9.66 3.64
N LEU A 159 -9.78 -8.78 2.71
CA LEU A 159 -9.85 -7.34 2.89
C LEU A 159 -11.30 -6.94 3.13
N TYR A 160 -11.59 -6.21 4.20
CA TYR A 160 -12.93 -5.74 4.52
C TYR A 160 -12.93 -4.34 5.11
N PHE A 161 -14.06 -3.64 4.98
CA PHE A 161 -14.24 -2.32 5.60
C PHE A 161 -14.91 -2.48 6.96
N SER A 162 -14.23 -2.05 8.02
CA SER A 162 -14.79 -1.98 9.37
C SER A 162 -15.60 -0.69 9.52
N GLU A 163 -16.92 -0.80 9.67
CA GLU A 163 -17.78 0.37 9.88
C GLU A 163 -17.58 1.02 11.25
N SER A 164 -17.22 0.25 12.29
CA SER A 164 -16.95 0.79 13.62
C SER A 164 -15.66 1.61 13.68
N GLU A 165 -14.67 1.21 12.90
CA GLU A 165 -13.34 1.82 12.88
C GLU A 165 -13.09 2.68 11.63
N GLN A 166 -14.09 2.77 10.74
CA GLN A 166 -14.03 3.53 9.49
C GLN A 166 -12.75 3.29 8.67
N THR A 167 -12.25 2.04 8.67
CA THR A 167 -10.96 1.66 8.08
C THR A 167 -11.02 0.32 7.34
N TRP A 168 -10.06 0.11 6.44
CA TRP A 168 -9.84 -1.18 5.78
C TRP A 168 -8.96 -2.09 6.63
N LYS A 169 -9.36 -3.35 6.75
CA LYS A 169 -8.65 -4.38 7.52
C LYS A 169 -8.32 -5.58 6.65
N VAL A 170 -7.20 -6.24 6.98
CA VAL A 170 -6.74 -7.46 6.35
C VAL A 170 -6.63 -8.56 7.39
N GLU A 171 -7.16 -9.73 7.07
CA GLU A 171 -7.04 -10.92 7.90
C GLU A 171 -6.68 -12.14 7.06
N ASP A 172 -5.86 -13.03 7.64
CA ASP A 172 -5.36 -14.24 7.00
C ASP A 172 -6.06 -15.50 7.54
N TYR A 173 -6.33 -16.46 6.66
CA TYR A 173 -7.13 -17.65 6.98
C TYR A 173 -6.55 -18.95 6.39
N THR A 174 -6.63 -20.04 7.17
CA THR A 174 -6.18 -21.39 6.78
C THR A 174 -7.12 -22.08 5.80
N GLU A 175 -8.42 -21.84 5.94
CA GLU A 175 -9.46 -22.45 5.12
C GLU A 175 -10.24 -21.38 4.36
N LYS A 176 -10.94 -21.81 3.29
CA LYS A 176 -11.88 -20.97 2.54
C LYS A 176 -13.12 -20.70 3.39
N HIS A 177 -12.99 -19.98 4.50
CA HIS A 177 -14.06 -19.65 5.45
C HIS A 177 -15.01 -18.55 4.94
N LEU A 178 -15.25 -18.49 3.64
CA LEU A 178 -16.18 -17.53 3.03
C LEU A 178 -17.60 -17.74 3.56
N ASP A 179 -18.00 -19.00 3.72
CA ASP A 179 -19.33 -19.38 4.17
C ASP A 179 -19.62 -18.90 5.60
N LYS A 180 -18.60 -18.88 6.48
CA LYS A 180 -18.71 -18.41 7.87
C LYS A 180 -18.88 -16.89 7.96
N TRP A 181 -18.32 -16.16 6.99
CA TRP A 181 -18.50 -14.71 6.87
C TRP A 181 -19.88 -14.38 6.29
N GLU A 182 -20.34 -15.13 5.28
CA GLU A 182 -21.69 -14.99 4.73
C GLU A 182 -22.79 -15.33 5.74
N SER A 183 -22.53 -16.27 6.65
CA SER A 183 -23.45 -16.62 7.75
C SER A 183 -23.40 -15.67 8.95
N GLY A 184 -22.47 -14.71 8.97
CA GLY A 184 -22.12 -13.94 10.16
C GLY A 184 -21.28 -14.77 11.12
N LEU A 185 -20.08 -14.30 11.45
CA LEU A 185 -19.33 -14.86 12.56
C LEU A 185 -20.16 -14.69 13.84
N VAL A 186 -20.20 -15.73 14.67
CA VAL A 186 -20.88 -15.72 15.98
C VAL A 186 -20.40 -14.49 16.77
N GLY A 187 -21.26 -13.47 16.85
CA GLY A 187 -21.02 -12.26 17.64
C GLY A 187 -20.53 -11.01 16.91
N GLN A 188 -20.37 -11.01 15.58
CA GLN A 188 -19.99 -9.81 14.80
C GLN A 188 -20.85 -9.61 13.55
N GLU A 189 -21.16 -8.36 13.21
CA GLU A 189 -21.87 -8.01 11.98
C GLU A 189 -21.03 -8.41 10.75
N THR A 190 -21.63 -9.14 9.80
CA THR A 190 -20.96 -9.42 8.52
C THR A 190 -20.63 -8.11 7.79
N PRO A 191 -19.37 -7.88 7.41
CA PRO A 191 -19.01 -6.67 6.69
C PRO A 191 -19.77 -6.52 5.38
N LYS A 192 -20.30 -5.31 5.17
CA LYS A 192 -21.07 -4.99 3.96
C LYS A 192 -20.20 -5.01 2.70
N ILE A 193 -18.89 -4.82 2.86
CA ILE A 193 -17.90 -4.84 1.79
C ILE A 193 -16.74 -5.74 2.19
N TYR A 194 -16.45 -6.74 1.35
CA TYR A 194 -15.24 -7.55 1.49
C TYR A 194 -14.74 -8.05 0.13
N ILE A 195 -13.44 -8.36 0.08
CA ILE A 195 -12.79 -9.07 -1.01
C ILE A 195 -11.96 -10.17 -0.38
N ALA A 196 -12.07 -11.37 -0.91
CA ALA A 196 -11.23 -12.49 -0.51
C ALA A 196 -10.34 -12.91 -1.66
N ILE A 197 -9.06 -13.14 -1.36
CA ILE A 197 -8.10 -13.71 -2.29
C ILE A 197 -7.63 -15.08 -1.80
N GLN A 198 -7.25 -15.92 -2.76
CA GLN A 198 -6.49 -17.14 -2.54
C GLN A 198 -5.06 -16.94 -3.02
N ARG A 199 -4.10 -17.33 -2.18
CA ARG A 199 -2.68 -17.39 -2.51
C ARG A 199 -2.41 -18.68 -3.28
N ILE A 200 -1.94 -18.54 -4.51
CA ILE A 200 -1.65 -19.64 -5.42
C ILE A 200 -0.14 -19.67 -5.64
N LYS A 201 0.49 -20.71 -5.10
CA LYS A 201 1.91 -20.94 -5.30
C LYS A 201 2.13 -21.57 -6.67
N SER A 202 2.71 -20.81 -7.60
CA SER A 202 3.22 -21.34 -8.86
C SER A 202 4.68 -21.79 -8.70
N SER A 203 5.22 -22.46 -9.71
CA SER A 203 6.62 -22.90 -9.74
C SER A 203 7.63 -21.74 -9.68
N THR A 204 7.22 -20.53 -10.06
CA THR A 204 8.12 -19.36 -10.22
C THR A 204 7.65 -18.12 -9.48
N SER A 205 6.44 -18.10 -8.95
CA SER A 205 5.84 -16.92 -8.32
C SER A 205 4.71 -17.28 -7.37
N LEU A 206 4.47 -16.41 -6.39
CA LEU A 206 3.24 -16.41 -5.61
C LEU A 206 2.26 -15.45 -6.29
N LEU A 207 1.11 -15.96 -6.70
CA LEU A 207 0.02 -15.21 -7.31
C LEU A 207 -1.20 -15.21 -6.39
N HIS A 208 -2.13 -14.29 -6.65
CA HIS A 208 -3.35 -14.16 -5.90
C HIS A 208 -4.55 -14.07 -6.82
N GLU A 209 -5.57 -14.87 -6.57
CA GLU A 209 -6.84 -14.84 -7.30
C GLU A 209 -7.95 -14.40 -6.38
N VAL A 210 -8.84 -13.54 -6.87
CA VAL A 210 -10.03 -13.16 -6.11
C VAL A 210 -11.03 -14.32 -6.16
N VAL A 211 -11.37 -14.83 -4.98
CA VAL A 211 -12.27 -15.98 -4.83
C VAL A 211 -13.67 -15.60 -4.34
N SER A 212 -13.84 -14.40 -3.79
CA SER A 212 -15.15 -13.84 -3.47
C SER A 212 -15.09 -12.32 -3.33
N ILE A 213 -16.19 -11.66 -3.67
CA ILE A 213 -16.39 -10.22 -3.56
C ILE A 213 -17.81 -9.99 -3.04
N ARG A 214 -17.93 -9.13 -2.02
CA ARG A 214 -19.19 -8.53 -1.63
C ARG A 214 -19.07 -7.03 -1.74
N LEU A 215 -19.91 -6.43 -2.58
CA LEU A 215 -20.07 -4.99 -2.70
C LEU A 215 -21.51 -4.60 -2.34
N PRO A 216 -21.76 -3.35 -1.91
CA PRO A 216 -23.12 -2.84 -1.73
C PRO A 216 -23.87 -2.91 -3.06
N LYS A 217 -25.17 -3.26 -3.04
CA LYS A 217 -26.02 -3.40 -4.25
C LYS A 217 -26.03 -2.17 -5.17
N VAL A 218 -25.70 -0.98 -4.65
CA VAL A 218 -25.65 0.29 -5.39
C VAL A 218 -24.33 0.46 -6.17
N LEU A 219 -23.37 -0.44 -5.99
CA LEU A 219 -22.01 -0.40 -6.56
C LEU A 219 -21.71 -1.63 -7.43
N ASN A 220 -22.74 -2.32 -7.93
CA ASN A 220 -22.52 -3.40 -8.90
C ASN A 220 -21.95 -2.81 -10.19
N LEU A 221 -20.62 -2.93 -10.34
CA LEU A 221 -19.85 -2.71 -11.56
C LEU A 221 -20.12 -3.83 -12.57
#